data_AF-A0A7J0BEM0-F1
#
_entry.id   AF-A0A7J0BEM0-F1
#
_cell.length_a   1.000
_cell.length_b   1.000
_cell.length_c   1.000
_cell.angle_alpha   90.00
_cell.angle_beta   90.00
_cell.angle_gamma   90.00
#
_symmetry.space_group_name_H-M   'P 1'
#
loop_
_entity.id
_entity.type
_entity.pdbx_description
1 polymer ?
#
loop_
_entity_poly.entity_id
_entity_poly.type
_entity_poly.pdbx_seq_one_letter_code
_entity_poly.pdbx_strand_id
1 'polypeptide(L)'
;MGLQGTTLQDQWAFWRERYSRSLGPATFIAYLQSFSNTYGPLEKLEKTLAEIEALPDLAGLSIGTRPDCVDEERLDLIARTATAPSIREVWLELGLQSAQDKTLERINRGHDFACFERAVRMAHARGLKTCVHVIAGLPGESTDDFLHTIDRVNALPVQGIKFHSLYVAEHTPLAEEWRQGGYTPLNEDVYIDTVVRAIPRLRPEIVIQRLTGDPSEGELLAPVWPSTKTGILAAIATGLQNSNTWQGKALGTPGTGNERPPLWFTLRRNLPVALQKEWEREYRAIAPELDFDITEPLV
;
A
#
# COMPACT_ATOMS: atom_id res chain seq x y z
N MET A 1 -14.41 -8.07 7.05
CA MET A 1 -13.93 -7.27 8.21
C MET A 1 -14.89 -6.17 8.65
N GLY A 2 -16.01 -5.91 7.97
CA GLY A 2 -17.11 -5.10 8.54
C GLY A 2 -18.06 -6.00 9.31
N LEU A 3 -18.38 -5.66 10.55
CA LEU A 3 -19.45 -6.31 11.31
C LEU A 3 -20.78 -5.85 10.68
N GLN A 4 -21.43 -6.72 9.90
CA GLN A 4 -22.65 -6.34 9.18
C GLN A 4 -23.71 -5.74 10.14
N GLY A 5 -24.32 -4.62 9.73
CA GLY A 5 -25.38 -3.97 10.48
C GLY A 5 -24.94 -3.12 11.68
N THR A 6 -23.63 -2.91 11.88
CA THR A 6 -23.11 -2.08 12.99
C THR A 6 -22.69 -0.68 12.53
N THR A 7 -22.76 0.30 13.44
CA THR A 7 -22.34 1.67 13.15
C THR A 7 -20.82 1.77 13.01
N LEU A 8 -20.32 2.88 12.44
CA LEU A 8 -18.89 3.14 12.32
C LEU A 8 -18.22 3.19 13.70
N GLN A 9 -18.91 3.81 14.67
CA GLN A 9 -18.46 3.95 16.05
C GLN A 9 -18.38 2.59 16.76
N ASP A 10 -19.37 1.71 16.54
CA ASP A 10 -19.36 0.36 17.11
C ASP A 10 -18.21 -0.48 16.55
N GLN A 11 -17.98 -0.40 15.23
CA GLN A 11 -16.87 -1.09 14.58
C GLN A 11 -15.53 -0.57 15.11
N TRP A 12 -15.38 0.76 15.26
CA TRP A 12 -14.19 1.36 15.83
C TRP A 12 -13.95 0.88 17.27
N ALA A 13 -14.97 0.97 18.12
CA ALA A 13 -14.88 0.58 19.52
C ALA A 13 -14.48 -0.90 19.67
N PHE A 14 -15.09 -1.79 18.89
CA PHE A 14 -14.78 -3.22 18.89
C PHE A 14 -13.30 -3.49 18.56
N TRP A 15 -12.80 -2.95 17.46
CA TRP A 15 -11.41 -3.18 17.04
C TRP A 15 -10.42 -2.51 17.97
N ARG A 16 -10.69 -1.28 18.40
CA ARG A 16 -9.87 -0.54 19.36
C ARG A 16 -9.74 -1.32 20.66
N GLU A 17 -10.85 -1.79 21.25
CA GLU A 17 -10.81 -2.58 22.48
C GLU A 17 -10.02 -3.88 22.29
N ARG A 18 -10.27 -4.60 21.19
CA ARG A 18 -9.58 -5.85 20.87
C ARG A 18 -8.06 -5.66 20.81
N TYR A 19 -7.58 -4.63 20.11
CA TYR A 19 -6.16 -4.41 19.90
C TYR A 19 -5.48 -3.73 21.09
N SER A 20 -6.16 -2.82 21.81
CA SER A 20 -5.62 -2.20 23.03
C SER A 20 -5.37 -3.23 24.13
N ARG A 21 -6.16 -4.31 24.22
CA ARG A 21 -5.90 -5.42 25.14
C ARG A 21 -4.56 -6.13 24.86
N SER A 22 -4.15 -6.22 23.60
CA SER A 22 -2.91 -6.90 23.20
C SER A 22 -1.69 -5.98 23.09
N LEU A 23 -1.88 -4.69 22.81
CA LEU A 23 -0.81 -3.75 22.47
C LEU A 23 -0.53 -2.68 23.55
N GLY A 24 -1.40 -2.55 24.56
CA GLY A 24 -1.34 -1.45 25.53
C GLY A 24 -1.92 -0.15 24.97
N PRO A 25 -1.59 1.03 25.54
CA PRO A 25 -2.02 2.33 25.03
C PRO A 25 -1.56 2.54 23.58
N ALA A 26 -2.49 2.61 22.64
CA ALA A 26 -2.22 2.72 21.21
C ALA A 26 -3.12 3.79 20.59
N THR A 27 -2.61 4.42 19.53
CA THR A 27 -3.43 5.22 18.62
C THR A 27 -3.65 4.47 17.31
N PHE A 28 -4.74 4.77 16.62
CA PHE A 28 -5.26 3.97 15.52
C PHE A 28 -5.45 4.81 14.25
N ILE A 29 -5.37 4.16 13.09
CA ILE A 29 -5.73 4.74 11.80
C ILE A 29 -7.11 4.22 11.42
N ALA A 30 -8.08 5.11 11.19
CA ALA A 30 -9.36 4.74 10.61
C ALA A 30 -9.16 4.41 9.14
N TYR A 31 -9.55 3.20 8.71
CA TYR A 31 -9.41 2.77 7.33
C TYR A 31 -10.77 2.47 6.70
N LEU A 32 -11.24 3.39 5.86
CA LEU A 32 -12.39 3.19 5.00
C LEU A 32 -11.97 2.35 3.79
N GLN A 33 -12.01 1.03 3.95
CA GLN A 33 -11.41 0.10 2.98
C GLN A 33 -12.35 -0.32 1.84
N SER A 34 -13.59 -0.66 2.16
CA SER A 34 -14.48 -1.33 1.22
C SER A 34 -15.11 -0.36 0.23
N PHE A 35 -15.23 -0.79 -1.02
CA PHE A 35 -15.87 -0.03 -2.11
C PHE A 35 -15.21 1.34 -2.39
N SER A 36 -15.95 2.22 -3.08
CA SER A 36 -15.52 3.60 -3.35
C SER A 36 -16.10 4.53 -2.29
N ASN A 37 -15.33 4.83 -1.25
CA ASN A 37 -15.83 5.60 -0.10
C ASN A 37 -16.13 7.07 -0.42
N THR A 38 -15.70 7.56 -1.59
CA THR A 38 -15.99 8.90 -2.08
C THR A 38 -17.09 8.92 -3.15
N TYR A 39 -17.66 7.76 -3.50
CA TYR A 39 -18.77 7.67 -4.46
C TYR A 39 -20.12 8.01 -3.79
N GLY A 40 -20.95 8.76 -4.51
CA GLY A 40 -22.25 9.24 -4.02
C GLY A 40 -22.23 10.73 -3.62
N PRO A 41 -23.27 11.20 -2.91
CA PRO A 41 -23.41 12.59 -2.50
C PRO A 41 -22.28 13.06 -1.59
N LEU A 42 -21.85 14.33 -1.73
CA LEU A 42 -20.75 14.91 -0.96
C LEU A 42 -21.07 14.96 0.54
N GLU A 43 -22.34 15.19 0.89
CA GLU A 43 -22.84 15.27 2.26
C GLU A 43 -22.65 13.96 3.02
N LYS A 44 -22.70 12.83 2.31
CA LYS A 44 -22.43 11.51 2.91
C LYS A 44 -20.96 11.37 3.30
N LEU A 45 -20.06 11.84 2.45
CA LEU A 45 -18.62 11.85 2.73
C LEU A 45 -18.34 12.79 3.91
N GLU A 46 -18.91 13.99 3.91
CA GLU A 46 -18.75 14.97 4.98
C GLU A 46 -19.21 14.44 6.33
N LYS A 47 -20.41 13.86 6.40
CA LYS A 47 -20.92 13.23 7.62
C LYS A 47 -20.00 12.10 8.11
N THR A 48 -19.52 11.27 7.18
CA THR A 48 -18.63 10.14 7.52
C THR A 48 -17.30 10.64 8.10
N LEU A 49 -16.71 11.67 7.51
CA LEU A 49 -15.46 12.27 7.99
C LEU A 49 -15.63 12.92 9.36
N ALA A 50 -16.74 13.64 9.58
CA ALA A 50 -17.05 14.21 10.89
C ALA A 50 -17.23 13.13 11.98
N GLU A 51 -17.86 12.01 11.65
CA GLU A 51 -17.96 10.86 12.56
C GLU A 51 -16.60 10.24 12.88
N ILE A 52 -15.69 10.19 11.90
CA ILE A 52 -14.32 9.70 12.09
C ILE A 52 -13.50 10.64 12.96
N GLU A 53 -13.55 11.95 12.71
CA GLU A 53 -12.79 12.96 13.48
C GLU A 53 -13.13 12.94 14.97
N ALA A 54 -14.36 12.56 15.32
CA ALA A 54 -14.82 12.40 16.69
C ALA A 54 -14.35 11.09 17.37
N LEU A 55 -13.69 10.18 16.66
CA LEU A 55 -13.27 8.90 17.20
C LEU A 55 -12.12 9.05 18.23
N PRO A 56 -12.21 8.36 19.38
CA PRO A 56 -11.14 8.38 20.37
C PRO A 56 -9.91 7.63 19.86
N ASP A 57 -8.72 8.09 20.25
CA ASP A 57 -7.41 7.52 19.91
C ASP A 57 -7.09 7.50 18.41
N LEU A 58 -7.81 8.30 17.61
CA LEU A 58 -7.52 8.48 16.18
C LEU A 58 -6.17 9.20 16.01
N ALA A 59 -5.31 8.65 15.16
CA ALA A 59 -4.02 9.22 14.77
C ALA A 59 -3.89 9.45 13.26
N GLY A 60 -4.76 8.86 12.45
CA GLY A 60 -4.71 8.99 11.01
C GLY A 60 -5.95 8.43 10.34
N LEU A 61 -6.05 8.72 9.05
CA LEU A 61 -7.16 8.28 8.21
C LEU A 61 -6.61 7.70 6.91
N SER A 62 -7.16 6.57 6.48
CA SER A 62 -6.94 6.01 5.15
C SER A 62 -8.29 5.83 4.45
N ILE A 63 -8.41 6.30 3.20
CA ILE A 63 -9.65 6.27 2.44
C ILE A 63 -9.41 5.54 1.11
N GLY A 64 -9.97 4.33 0.99
CA GLY A 64 -10.00 3.57 -0.24
C GLY A 64 -11.07 4.10 -1.20
N THR A 65 -10.64 4.43 -2.43
CA THR A 65 -11.56 4.83 -3.48
C THR A 65 -11.03 4.55 -4.90
N ARG A 66 -11.90 4.74 -5.89
CA ARG A 66 -11.51 4.70 -7.31
C ARG A 66 -11.05 6.10 -7.77
N PRO A 67 -10.06 6.16 -8.67
CA PRO A 67 -9.65 7.40 -9.33
C PRO A 67 -10.78 8.24 -9.94
N ASP A 68 -11.79 7.61 -10.54
CA ASP A 68 -12.94 8.29 -11.14
C ASP A 68 -13.99 8.77 -10.12
N CYS A 69 -13.79 8.51 -8.82
CA CYS A 69 -14.68 8.93 -7.74
C CYS A 69 -14.14 10.09 -6.91
N VAL A 70 -13.09 10.78 -7.38
CA VAL A 70 -12.55 11.95 -6.69
C VAL A 70 -12.50 13.15 -7.62
N ASP A 71 -12.98 14.27 -7.11
CA ASP A 71 -12.90 15.59 -7.72
C ASP A 71 -12.37 16.60 -6.70
N GLU A 72 -12.26 17.87 -7.11
CA GLU A 72 -11.70 18.92 -6.28
C GLU A 72 -12.44 19.07 -4.96
N GLU A 73 -13.77 19.10 -4.97
CA GLU A 73 -14.60 19.28 -3.77
C GLU A 73 -14.41 18.14 -2.76
N ARG A 74 -14.39 16.89 -3.23
CA ARG A 74 -14.14 15.72 -2.36
C ARG A 74 -12.74 15.74 -1.78
N LEU A 75 -11.74 16.09 -2.57
CA LEU A 75 -10.36 16.15 -2.12
C LEU A 75 -10.12 17.32 -1.15
N ASP A 76 -10.78 18.46 -1.37
CA ASP A 76 -10.75 19.59 -0.43
C ASP A 76 -11.36 19.20 0.91
N LEU A 77 -12.49 18.48 0.88
CA LEU A 77 -13.12 17.98 2.09
C LEU A 77 -12.22 16.98 2.85
N ILE A 78 -11.59 16.03 2.16
CA ILE A 78 -10.64 15.10 2.78
C ILE A 78 -9.41 15.82 3.34
N ALA A 79 -8.90 16.83 2.62
CA ALA A 79 -7.75 17.63 3.06
C ALA A 79 -8.06 18.47 4.31
N ARG A 80 -9.30 18.95 4.48
CA ARG A 80 -9.73 19.62 5.72
C ARG A 80 -9.56 18.72 6.93
N THR A 81 -9.92 17.43 6.82
CA THR A 81 -9.73 16.46 7.90
C THR A 81 -8.26 16.29 8.30
N ALA A 82 -7.31 16.46 7.36
CA ALA A 82 -5.89 16.42 7.67
C ALA A 82 -5.40 17.58 8.56
N THR A 83 -6.22 18.63 8.75
CA THR A 83 -5.89 19.77 9.63
C THR A 83 -6.31 19.56 11.08
N ALA A 84 -7.07 18.50 11.38
CA ALA A 84 -7.50 18.20 12.74
C ALA A 84 -6.28 17.86 13.63
N PRO A 85 -6.16 18.42 14.85
CA PRO A 85 -4.98 18.22 15.71
C PRO A 85 -4.66 16.77 16.08
N SER A 86 -5.67 15.88 16.06
CA SER A 86 -5.54 14.46 16.34
C SER A 86 -4.99 13.65 15.16
N ILE A 87 -5.08 14.17 13.94
CA ILE A 87 -4.75 13.44 12.70
C ILE A 87 -3.34 13.82 12.25
N ARG A 88 -2.43 12.85 12.27
CA ARG A 88 -1.03 13.03 11.85
C ARG A 88 -0.82 12.78 10.36
N GLU A 89 -1.67 11.95 9.76
CA GLU A 89 -1.59 11.62 8.36
C GLU A 89 -2.94 11.20 7.77
N VAL A 90 -3.16 11.59 6.52
CA VAL A 90 -4.29 11.15 5.71
C VAL A 90 -3.77 10.50 4.43
N TRP A 91 -4.20 9.27 4.20
CA TRP A 91 -3.89 8.46 3.04
C TRP A 91 -5.11 8.35 2.14
N LEU A 92 -4.95 8.70 0.86
CA LEU A 92 -5.89 8.37 -0.19
C LEU A 92 -5.40 7.08 -0.87
N GLU A 93 -6.14 5.99 -0.73
CA GLU A 93 -5.81 4.74 -1.41
C GLU A 93 -6.54 4.64 -2.75
N LEU A 94 -5.78 4.67 -3.84
CA LEU A 94 -6.30 4.68 -5.20
C LEU A 94 -6.04 3.34 -5.88
N GLY A 95 -7.11 2.69 -6.33
CA GLY A 95 -7.03 1.47 -7.11
C GLY A 95 -6.65 1.71 -8.56
N LEU A 96 -5.36 1.72 -8.89
CA LEU A 96 -4.86 1.75 -10.28
C LEU A 96 -5.02 0.39 -10.94
N GLN A 97 -4.58 -0.67 -10.26
CA GLN A 97 -4.46 -2.05 -10.74
C GLN A 97 -3.40 -2.25 -11.82
N SER A 98 -3.49 -1.52 -12.93
CA SER A 98 -2.55 -1.56 -14.06
C SER A 98 -2.42 -0.19 -14.72
N ALA A 99 -1.26 0.10 -15.32
CA ALA A 99 -1.06 1.29 -16.15
C ALA A 99 -1.34 1.04 -17.65
N GLN A 100 -1.96 -0.08 -18.00
CA GLN A 100 -2.26 -0.47 -19.37
C GLN A 100 -3.77 -0.28 -19.59
N ASP A 101 -4.14 0.76 -20.34
CA ASP A 101 -5.56 1.10 -20.54
C ASP A 101 -6.36 -0.05 -21.17
N LYS A 102 -5.74 -0.83 -22.08
CA LYS A 102 -6.32 -2.06 -22.64
C LYS A 102 -6.69 -3.09 -21.56
N THR A 103 -5.87 -3.20 -20.51
CA THR A 103 -6.12 -4.14 -19.41
C THR A 103 -7.24 -3.59 -18.55
N LEU A 104 -7.19 -2.31 -18.19
CA LEU A 104 -8.22 -1.64 -17.40
C LEU A 104 -9.60 -1.77 -18.06
N GLU A 105 -9.67 -1.58 -19.38
CA GLU A 105 -10.89 -1.82 -20.17
C GLU A 105 -11.33 -3.29 -20.11
N ARG A 106 -10.41 -4.25 -20.34
CA ARG A 106 -10.71 -5.69 -20.30
C ARG A 106 -11.29 -6.12 -18.95
N ILE A 107 -10.76 -5.59 -17.84
CA ILE A 107 -11.24 -5.90 -16.49
C ILE A 107 -12.37 -4.95 -16.03
N ASN A 108 -12.96 -4.20 -16.95
CA ASN A 108 -14.10 -3.32 -16.74
C ASN A 108 -13.87 -2.27 -15.62
N ARG A 109 -12.71 -1.61 -15.63
CA ARG A 109 -12.46 -0.43 -14.79
C ARG A 109 -13.10 0.81 -15.41
N GLY A 110 -13.70 1.63 -14.55
CA GLY A 110 -14.33 2.90 -14.94
C GLY A 110 -13.34 4.06 -15.14
N HIS A 111 -12.04 3.79 -15.27
CA HIS A 111 -11.01 4.79 -15.48
C HIS A 111 -9.85 4.23 -16.30
N ASP A 112 -9.15 5.15 -16.95
CA ASP A 112 -7.85 4.95 -17.59
C ASP A 112 -6.70 5.41 -16.67
N PHE A 113 -5.46 5.23 -17.12
CA PHE A 113 -4.29 5.72 -16.39
C PHE A 113 -4.28 7.25 -16.26
N ALA A 114 -4.78 7.99 -17.26
CA ALA A 114 -4.79 9.45 -17.23
C ALA A 114 -5.69 9.98 -16.09
N CYS A 115 -6.83 9.34 -15.84
CA CYS A 115 -7.71 9.61 -14.71
C CYS A 115 -7.01 9.35 -13.37
N PHE A 116 -6.29 8.22 -13.27
CA PHE A 116 -5.47 7.93 -12.09
C PHE A 116 -4.41 9.01 -11.85
N GLU A 117 -3.65 9.38 -12.89
CA GLU A 117 -2.63 10.42 -12.78
C GLU A 117 -3.22 11.75 -12.31
N ARG A 118 -4.36 12.18 -12.87
CA ARG A 118 -5.06 13.40 -12.41
C ARG A 118 -5.43 13.31 -10.93
N ALA A 119 -6.03 12.20 -10.49
CA ALA A 119 -6.42 11.99 -9.09
C ALA A 119 -5.20 12.10 -8.14
N VAL A 120 -4.09 11.44 -8.48
CA VAL A 120 -2.85 11.49 -7.69
C VAL A 120 -2.32 12.93 -7.59
N ARG A 121 -2.26 13.65 -8.72
CA ARG A 121 -1.73 15.03 -8.75
C ARG A 121 -2.62 16.00 -7.97
N MET A 122 -3.95 15.87 -8.08
CA MET A 122 -4.90 16.70 -7.31
C MET A 122 -4.80 16.44 -5.80
N ALA A 123 -4.61 15.18 -5.39
CA ALA A 123 -4.43 14.81 -4.00
C ALA A 123 -3.09 15.34 -3.44
N HIS A 124 -2.00 15.16 -4.20
CA HIS A 124 -0.69 15.67 -3.83
C HIS A 124 -0.67 17.20 -3.67
N ALA A 125 -1.34 17.94 -4.57
CA ALA A 125 -1.45 19.40 -4.47
C ALA A 125 -2.12 19.89 -3.17
N ARG A 126 -2.85 19.02 -2.48
CA ARG A 126 -3.50 19.28 -1.19
C ARG A 126 -2.75 18.69 0.01
N GLY A 127 -1.53 18.19 -0.21
CA GLY A 127 -0.71 17.57 0.83
C GLY A 127 -1.18 16.18 1.28
N LEU A 128 -2.12 15.55 0.56
CA LEU A 128 -2.58 14.20 0.87
C LEU A 128 -1.55 13.16 0.43
N LYS A 129 -1.29 12.16 1.28
CA LYS A 129 -0.46 11.01 0.91
C LYS A 129 -1.29 10.07 0.04
N THR A 130 -0.73 9.60 -1.06
CA THR A 130 -1.41 8.63 -1.94
C THR A 130 -0.77 7.25 -1.81
N CYS A 131 -1.61 6.22 -1.62
CA CYS A 131 -1.20 4.82 -1.67
C CYS A 131 -1.84 4.15 -2.90
N VAL A 132 -1.03 3.65 -3.83
CA VAL A 132 -1.53 3.01 -5.05
C VAL A 132 -1.68 1.49 -4.86
N HIS A 133 -2.76 0.92 -5.39
CA HIS A 133 -2.92 -0.54 -5.48
C HIS A 133 -2.60 -1.00 -6.90
N VAL A 134 -1.75 -2.01 -7.02
CA VAL A 134 -1.38 -2.66 -8.29
C VAL A 134 -1.58 -4.17 -8.19
N ILE A 135 -2.00 -4.79 -9.28
CA ILE A 135 -2.31 -6.22 -9.33
C ILE A 135 -1.39 -6.90 -10.34
N ALA A 136 -0.64 -7.90 -9.91
CA ALA A 136 0.09 -8.79 -10.80
C ALA A 136 -0.82 -9.93 -11.27
N GLY A 137 -0.71 -10.31 -12.54
CA GLY A 137 -1.44 -11.45 -13.10
C GLY A 137 -2.78 -11.10 -13.74
N LEU A 138 -3.03 -9.83 -14.05
CA LEU A 138 -4.25 -9.43 -14.77
C LEU A 138 -4.34 -10.13 -16.14
N PRO A 139 -5.56 -10.45 -16.63
CA PRO A 139 -5.72 -11.19 -17.86
C PRO A 139 -5.06 -10.49 -19.06
N GLY A 140 -4.09 -11.16 -19.68
CA GLY A 140 -3.35 -10.64 -20.84
C GLY A 140 -2.13 -9.77 -20.50
N GLU A 141 -1.76 -9.67 -19.23
CA GLU A 141 -0.51 -9.03 -18.80
C GLU A 141 0.59 -10.04 -18.53
N SER A 142 1.81 -9.64 -18.89
CA SER A 142 3.06 -10.30 -18.54
C SER A 142 3.69 -9.65 -17.31
N THR A 143 4.77 -10.26 -16.79
CA THR A 143 5.62 -9.60 -15.79
C THR A 143 6.13 -8.25 -16.28
N ASP A 144 6.45 -8.10 -17.56
CA ASP A 144 6.98 -6.84 -18.09
C ASP A 144 5.91 -5.73 -18.12
N ASP A 145 4.63 -6.07 -18.36
CA ASP A 145 3.52 -5.11 -18.22
C ASP A 145 3.38 -4.63 -16.76
N PHE A 146 3.50 -5.56 -15.81
CA PHE A 146 3.50 -5.21 -14.39
C PHE A 146 4.69 -4.30 -14.01
N LEU A 147 5.90 -4.60 -14.50
CA LEU A 147 7.08 -3.75 -14.28
C LEU A 147 6.91 -2.36 -14.92
N HIS A 148 6.31 -2.28 -16.11
CA HIS A 148 5.95 -1.00 -16.72
C HIS A 148 4.95 -0.22 -15.87
N THR A 149 3.99 -0.89 -15.23
CA THR A 149 3.10 -0.24 -14.24
C THR A 149 3.88 0.36 -13.07
N ILE A 150 4.90 -0.33 -12.55
CA ILE A 150 5.79 0.22 -11.50
C ILE A 150 6.54 1.45 -11.99
N ASP A 151 7.07 1.43 -13.21
CA ASP A 151 7.78 2.58 -13.80
C ASP A 151 6.85 3.80 -13.94
N ARG A 152 5.59 3.58 -14.35
CA ARG A 152 4.57 4.64 -14.43
C ARG A 152 4.20 5.21 -13.06
N VAL A 153 4.11 4.36 -12.03
CA VAL A 153 3.88 4.80 -10.64
C VAL A 153 5.04 5.65 -10.13
N ASN A 154 6.29 5.28 -10.42
CA ASN A 154 7.47 6.04 -9.99
C ASN A 154 7.51 7.48 -10.53
N ALA A 155 6.91 7.72 -11.70
CA ALA A 155 6.83 9.04 -12.32
C ALA A 155 5.79 9.98 -11.65
N LEU A 156 5.05 9.49 -10.66
CA LEU A 156 3.98 10.21 -9.99
C LEU A 156 4.33 10.49 -8.51
N PRO A 157 3.72 11.52 -7.90
CA PRO A 157 3.96 11.85 -6.50
C PRO A 157 3.18 10.93 -5.55
N VAL A 158 3.45 9.62 -5.61
CA VAL A 158 2.85 8.56 -4.78
C VAL A 158 3.72 8.25 -3.56
N GLN A 159 3.15 8.12 -2.36
CA GLN A 159 3.91 7.89 -1.12
C GLN A 159 3.86 6.44 -0.65
N GLY A 160 2.90 5.64 -1.13
CA GLY A 160 2.76 4.24 -0.75
C GLY A 160 2.32 3.35 -1.90
N ILE A 161 2.60 2.06 -1.79
CA ILE A 161 2.14 1.05 -2.75
C ILE A 161 1.69 -0.22 -2.03
N LYS A 162 0.66 -0.86 -2.58
CA LYS A 162 0.18 -2.19 -2.21
C LYS A 162 0.21 -3.09 -3.43
N PHE A 163 1.03 -4.13 -3.35
CA PHE A 163 1.06 -5.23 -4.31
C PHE A 163 -0.02 -6.23 -3.97
N HIS A 164 -0.70 -6.72 -5.00
CA HIS A 164 -1.66 -7.80 -4.92
C HIS A 164 -1.37 -8.82 -6.02
N SER A 165 -1.66 -10.08 -5.75
CA SER A 165 -1.77 -11.12 -6.77
C SER A 165 -3.22 -11.21 -7.22
N LEU A 166 -3.49 -11.31 -8.52
CA LEU A 166 -4.85 -11.56 -8.99
C LEU A 166 -5.27 -12.97 -8.58
N TYR A 167 -6.36 -13.05 -7.81
CA TYR A 167 -7.04 -14.29 -7.52
C TYR A 167 -8.43 -14.30 -8.15
N VAL A 168 -8.93 -15.51 -8.38
CA VAL A 168 -10.28 -15.82 -8.85
C VAL A 168 -11.16 -16.00 -7.63
N ALA A 169 -12.11 -15.07 -7.45
CA ALA A 169 -13.12 -15.17 -6.41
C ALA A 169 -14.42 -15.76 -6.97
N GLU A 170 -15.10 -16.58 -6.17
CA GLU A 170 -16.44 -17.08 -6.47
C GLU A 170 -17.41 -15.94 -6.78
N HIS A 171 -18.41 -16.21 -7.63
CA HIS A 171 -19.40 -15.22 -8.07
C HIS A 171 -18.85 -13.99 -8.81
N THR A 172 -17.72 -14.12 -9.50
CA THR A 172 -17.16 -13.07 -10.36
C THR A 172 -17.17 -13.48 -11.84
N PRO A 173 -17.19 -12.51 -12.78
CA PRO A 173 -17.01 -12.81 -14.21
C PRO A 173 -15.70 -13.57 -14.50
N LEU A 174 -14.63 -13.26 -13.75
CA LEU A 174 -13.35 -13.93 -13.88
C LEU A 174 -13.43 -15.41 -13.47
N ALA A 175 -14.27 -15.77 -12.51
CA ALA A 175 -14.50 -17.18 -12.16
C ALA A 175 -15.14 -17.97 -13.30
N GLU A 176 -16.05 -17.35 -14.04
CA GLU A 176 -16.64 -17.98 -15.22
C GLU A 176 -15.60 -18.14 -16.34
N GLU A 177 -14.84 -17.09 -16.64
CA GLU A 177 -13.74 -17.14 -17.62
C GLU A 177 -12.70 -18.21 -17.25
N TRP A 178 -12.33 -18.30 -15.96
CA TRP A 178 -11.42 -19.32 -15.45
C TRP A 178 -11.96 -20.75 -15.60
N ARG A 179 -13.23 -21.00 -15.25
CA ARG A 179 -13.88 -22.32 -15.39
C ARG A 179 -13.94 -22.78 -16.85
N GLN A 180 -14.05 -21.84 -17.78
CA GLN A 180 -14.03 -22.11 -19.22
C GLN A 180 -12.60 -22.24 -19.79
N GLY A 181 -11.55 -22.07 -18.98
CA GLY A 181 -10.15 -22.11 -19.40
C GLY A 181 -9.66 -20.83 -20.11
N GLY A 182 -10.44 -19.75 -20.08
CA GLY A 182 -10.08 -18.45 -20.68
C GLY A 182 -9.08 -17.63 -19.84
N TYR A 183 -8.89 -17.97 -18.57
CA TYR A 183 -7.93 -17.35 -17.68
C TYR A 183 -7.14 -18.40 -16.91
N THR A 184 -5.83 -18.19 -16.77
CA THR A 184 -4.94 -19.01 -15.93
C THR A 184 -4.27 -18.09 -14.91
N PRO A 185 -4.50 -18.31 -13.60
CA PRO A 185 -3.87 -17.50 -12.57
C PRO A 185 -2.35 -17.65 -12.55
N LEU A 186 -1.66 -16.66 -11.97
CA LEU A 186 -0.21 -16.74 -11.78
C LEU A 186 0.17 -17.89 -10.85
N ASN A 187 1.21 -18.61 -11.27
CA ASN A 187 1.93 -19.53 -10.39
C ASN A 187 2.63 -18.75 -9.27
N GLU A 188 2.76 -19.35 -8.10
CA GLU A 188 3.39 -18.74 -6.92
C GLU A 188 4.80 -18.23 -7.23
N ASP A 189 5.65 -19.07 -7.85
CA ASP A 189 7.02 -18.71 -8.21
C ASP A 189 7.09 -17.51 -9.18
N VAL A 190 6.14 -17.43 -10.13
CA VAL A 190 6.08 -16.32 -11.09
C VAL A 190 5.67 -15.03 -10.41
N TYR A 191 4.75 -15.10 -9.44
CA TYR A 191 4.41 -13.93 -8.62
C TYR A 191 5.61 -13.46 -7.80
N ILE A 192 6.30 -14.38 -7.12
CA ILE A 192 7.49 -14.07 -6.32
C ILE A 192 8.56 -13.42 -7.21
N ASP A 193 8.89 -14.00 -8.37
CA ASP A 193 9.84 -13.42 -9.33
C ASP A 193 9.41 -12.02 -9.78
N THR A 194 8.14 -11.85 -10.14
CA THR A 194 7.57 -10.56 -10.56
C THR A 194 7.78 -9.48 -9.49
N VAL A 195 7.50 -9.80 -8.22
CA VAL A 195 7.68 -8.86 -7.11
C VAL A 195 9.16 -8.60 -6.83
N VAL A 196 10.02 -9.63 -6.87
CA VAL A 196 11.48 -9.50 -6.72
C VAL A 196 12.09 -8.61 -7.81
N ARG A 197 11.56 -8.65 -9.04
CA ARG A 197 11.97 -7.78 -10.15
C ARG A 197 11.39 -6.37 -10.04
N ALA A 198 10.22 -6.22 -9.42
CA ALA A 198 9.55 -4.92 -9.25
C ALA A 198 10.17 -4.06 -8.16
N ILE A 199 10.45 -4.63 -6.99
CA ILE A 199 10.95 -3.90 -5.81
C ILE A 199 12.19 -3.05 -6.13
N PRO A 200 13.23 -3.54 -6.83
CA PRO A 200 14.42 -2.75 -7.14
C PRO A 200 14.17 -1.56 -8.04
N ARG A 201 13.10 -1.58 -8.83
CA ARG A 201 12.68 -0.47 -9.70
C ARG A 201 11.90 0.58 -8.93
N LEU A 202 11.32 0.24 -7.78
CA LEU A 202 10.51 1.16 -6.99
C LEU A 202 11.40 2.18 -6.26
N ARG A 203 11.09 3.48 -6.37
CA ARG A 203 11.85 4.53 -5.68
C ARG A 203 11.82 4.32 -4.16
N PRO A 204 12.94 4.56 -3.45
CA PRO A 204 13.08 4.23 -2.03
C PRO A 204 12.15 5.03 -1.11
N GLU A 205 11.59 6.14 -1.57
CA GLU A 205 10.64 6.98 -0.82
C GLU A 205 9.21 6.42 -0.83
N ILE A 206 8.88 5.48 -1.72
CA ILE A 206 7.55 4.84 -1.71
C ILE A 206 7.54 3.75 -0.64
N VAL A 207 6.65 3.91 0.34
CA VAL A 207 6.45 2.89 1.37
C VAL A 207 5.69 1.70 0.79
N ILE A 208 6.31 0.53 0.79
CA ILE A 208 5.61 -0.73 0.46
C ILE A 208 4.73 -1.11 1.66
N GLN A 209 3.44 -0.79 1.59
CA GLN A 209 2.48 -1.09 2.65
C GLN A 209 2.01 -2.55 2.61
N ARG A 210 2.15 -3.22 1.45
CA ARG A 210 1.75 -4.63 1.27
C ARG A 210 2.50 -5.25 0.10
N LEU A 211 2.96 -6.49 0.28
CA LEU A 211 3.59 -7.31 -0.76
C LEU A 211 2.70 -8.47 -1.27
N THR A 212 1.64 -8.82 -0.55
CA THR A 212 0.63 -9.78 -0.98
C THR A 212 -0.67 -9.59 -0.19
N GLY A 213 -1.80 -9.89 -0.80
CA GLY A 213 -3.13 -9.77 -0.22
C GLY A 213 -3.87 -11.11 -0.28
N ASP A 214 -4.73 -11.34 0.70
CA ASP A 214 -5.54 -12.56 0.81
C ASP A 214 -7.01 -12.21 0.51
N PRO A 215 -7.75 -13.09 -0.20
CA PRO A 215 -9.21 -12.97 -0.34
C PRO A 215 -9.92 -13.12 1.00
N SER A 216 -11.21 -12.78 1.05
CA SER A 216 -12.03 -13.12 2.21
C SER A 216 -12.16 -14.64 2.34
N GLU A 217 -12.37 -15.11 3.56
CA GLU A 217 -12.56 -16.53 3.84
C GLU A 217 -13.72 -17.10 3.02
N GLY A 218 -13.48 -18.23 2.36
CA GLY A 218 -14.50 -18.94 1.56
C GLY A 218 -14.72 -18.41 0.14
N GLU A 219 -14.07 -17.31 -0.27
CA GLU A 219 -14.27 -16.73 -1.61
C GLU A 219 -13.27 -17.25 -2.67
N LEU A 220 -12.11 -17.79 -2.26
CA LEU A 220 -11.03 -18.16 -3.17
C LEU A 220 -11.32 -19.42 -3.99
N LEU A 221 -11.25 -19.32 -5.31
CA LEU A 221 -11.25 -20.47 -6.22
C LEU A 221 -9.85 -20.82 -6.73
N ALA A 222 -9.06 -19.82 -7.11
CA ALA A 222 -7.69 -20.01 -7.61
C ALA A 222 -6.88 -18.70 -7.54
N PRO A 223 -5.54 -18.74 -7.55
CA PRO A 223 -4.72 -19.92 -7.34
C PRO A 223 -4.75 -20.33 -5.87
N VAL A 224 -4.65 -21.64 -5.62
CA VAL A 224 -4.34 -22.15 -4.28
C VAL A 224 -2.84 -22.36 -4.21
N TRP A 225 -2.17 -21.42 -3.59
CA TRP A 225 -0.72 -21.47 -3.39
C TRP A 225 -0.38 -22.36 -2.18
N PRO A 226 0.68 -23.17 -2.26
CA PRO A 226 1.14 -23.97 -1.12
C PRO A 226 1.66 -23.11 0.04
N SER A 227 2.23 -21.94 -0.25
CA SER A 227 2.79 -21.07 0.77
C SER A 227 1.74 -20.26 1.52
N THR A 228 1.97 -20.09 2.81
CA THR A 228 1.27 -19.06 3.60
C THR A 228 1.75 -17.66 3.20
N LYS A 229 0.99 -16.63 3.58
CA LYS A 229 1.44 -15.23 3.47
C LYS A 229 2.86 -15.00 3.98
N THR A 230 3.18 -15.52 5.16
CA THR A 230 4.53 -15.41 5.74
C THR A 230 5.57 -16.12 4.87
N GLY A 231 5.23 -17.28 4.30
CA GLY A 231 6.07 -18.00 3.35
C GLY A 231 6.38 -17.19 2.09
N ILE A 232 5.36 -16.55 1.50
CA ILE A 232 5.53 -15.69 0.31
C ILE A 232 6.45 -14.50 0.63
N LEU A 233 6.25 -13.84 1.78
CA LEU A 233 7.12 -12.73 2.21
C LEU A 233 8.58 -13.18 2.40
N ALA A 234 8.80 -14.36 3.00
CA ALA A 234 10.12 -14.93 3.18
C ALA A 234 10.77 -15.30 1.84
N ALA A 235 10.00 -15.83 0.89
CA ALA A 235 10.48 -16.17 -0.45
C ALA A 235 10.87 -14.92 -1.24
N ILE A 236 10.08 -13.84 -1.17
CA ILE A 236 10.44 -12.54 -1.76
C ILE A 236 11.73 -12.01 -1.14
N ALA A 237 11.84 -12.01 0.20
CA ALA A 237 13.06 -11.56 0.88
C ALA A 237 14.29 -12.38 0.46
N THR A 238 14.15 -13.70 0.36
CA THR A 238 15.20 -14.61 -0.13
C THR A 238 15.56 -14.32 -1.59
N GLY A 239 14.58 -14.08 -2.45
CA GLY A 239 14.79 -13.72 -3.85
C GLY A 239 15.56 -12.41 -4.02
N LEU A 240 15.26 -11.40 -3.19
CA LEU A 240 16.00 -10.15 -3.15
C LEU A 240 17.45 -10.36 -2.70
N GLN A 241 17.67 -11.16 -1.65
CA GLN A 241 19.01 -11.50 -1.15
C GLN A 241 19.84 -12.27 -2.19
N ASN A 242 19.27 -13.32 -2.79
CA ASN A 242 19.93 -14.15 -3.81
C ASN A 242 20.29 -13.35 -5.06
N SER A 243 19.45 -12.37 -5.42
CA SER A 243 19.70 -11.46 -6.54
C SER A 243 20.59 -10.27 -6.17
N ASN A 244 21.09 -10.23 -4.92
CA ASN A 244 21.82 -9.11 -4.34
C ASN A 244 21.16 -7.77 -4.66
N THR A 245 19.88 -7.62 -4.33
CA THR A 245 19.09 -6.43 -4.67
C THR A 245 18.21 -5.95 -3.52
N TRP A 246 17.72 -4.72 -3.62
CA TRP A 246 16.86 -4.05 -2.64
C TRP A 246 16.04 -2.97 -3.33
N GLN A 247 15.05 -2.42 -2.64
CA GLN A 247 14.20 -1.37 -3.19
C GLN A 247 15.00 -0.16 -3.68
N GLY A 248 14.78 0.26 -4.93
CA GLY A 248 15.47 1.41 -5.53
C GLY A 248 16.88 1.14 -6.04
N LYS A 249 17.40 -0.10 -5.95
CA LYS A 249 18.73 -0.43 -6.50
C LYS A 249 18.83 -0.18 -8.01
N ALA A 250 17.79 -0.49 -8.78
CA ALA A 250 17.79 -0.32 -10.23
C ALA A 250 17.76 1.16 -10.67
N LEU A 251 17.42 2.07 -9.76
CA LEU A 251 17.36 3.51 -10.03
C LEU A 251 18.66 4.25 -9.66
N GLY A 252 19.67 3.55 -9.11
CA GLY A 252 20.86 4.21 -8.56
C GLY A 252 20.54 4.84 -7.22
N THR A 253 20.52 4.03 -6.16
CA THR A 253 20.15 4.53 -4.84
C THR A 253 21.06 5.70 -4.43
N PRO A 254 20.49 6.87 -4.04
CA PRO A 254 21.29 8.00 -3.59
C PRO A 254 22.24 7.61 -2.44
N GLY A 255 23.52 7.94 -2.58
CA GLY A 255 24.51 7.83 -1.50
C GLY A 255 25.17 6.47 -1.28
N THR A 256 24.80 5.40 -1.99
CA THR A 256 25.44 4.07 -1.81
C THR A 256 26.09 3.48 -3.06
N GLY A 257 26.06 4.17 -4.20
CA GLY A 257 26.69 3.69 -5.44
C GLY A 257 26.19 2.31 -5.91
N ASN A 258 25.01 1.86 -5.42
CA ASN A 258 24.47 0.51 -5.61
C ASN A 258 25.30 -0.64 -5.00
N GLU A 259 26.21 -0.36 -4.07
CA GLU A 259 27.02 -1.39 -3.40
C GLU A 259 26.31 -2.03 -2.21
N ARG A 260 25.47 -1.25 -1.51
CA ARG A 260 24.69 -1.70 -0.35
C ARG A 260 23.30 -1.03 -0.29
N PRO A 261 22.31 -1.65 0.38
CA PRO A 261 21.03 -1.00 0.64
C PRO A 261 21.25 0.36 1.33
N PRO A 262 20.46 1.40 0.97
CA PRO A 262 20.55 2.67 1.67
C PRO A 262 20.32 2.49 3.16
N LEU A 263 21.04 3.30 3.93
CA LEU A 263 21.09 3.16 5.37
C LEU A 263 19.69 3.19 5.97
N TRP A 264 18.69 3.90 5.43
CA TRP A 264 17.34 3.92 6.00
C TRP A 264 16.52 2.63 5.85
N PHE A 265 16.94 1.66 5.02
CA PHE A 265 16.43 0.29 5.13
C PHE A 265 17.00 -0.45 6.33
N THR A 266 18.16 -0.03 6.81
CA THR A 266 18.85 -0.56 8.00
C THR A 266 18.75 0.35 9.23
N LEU A 267 18.31 1.61 9.06
CA LEU A 267 18.37 2.63 10.10
C LEU A 267 17.18 2.44 10.99
N ARG A 268 17.56 2.22 12.24
CA ARG A 268 16.66 2.19 13.35
C ARG A 268 15.94 3.53 13.63
N ARG A 269 16.01 4.59 12.80
CA ARG A 269 15.49 5.92 13.17
C ARG A 269 13.97 6.11 13.06
N ASN A 270 13.25 5.09 12.56
CA ASN A 270 11.81 4.89 12.84
C ASN A 270 11.56 4.04 14.11
N LEU A 271 12.64 3.80 14.85
CA LEU A 271 12.82 3.31 16.22
C LEU A 271 12.12 4.08 17.33
N PRO A 272 11.23 3.49 18.15
CA PRO A 272 11.10 3.96 19.53
C PRO A 272 12.48 4.21 20.17
N VAL A 273 12.64 5.30 20.93
CA VAL A 273 13.93 5.79 21.48
C VAL A 273 14.76 4.70 22.19
N ALA A 274 14.10 3.73 22.85
CA ALA A 274 14.74 2.60 23.50
C ALA A 274 15.59 1.72 22.56
N LEU A 275 15.20 1.64 21.29
CA LEU A 275 15.86 0.87 20.26
C LEU A 275 16.97 1.70 19.57
N GLN A 276 17.03 3.02 19.70
CA GLN A 276 18.13 3.77 19.09
C GLN A 276 19.49 3.45 19.77
N LYS A 277 19.49 3.30 21.11
CA LYS A 277 20.70 3.05 21.92
C LYS A 277 21.31 1.65 21.78
N GLU A 278 20.49 0.64 21.56
CA GLU A 278 20.97 -0.74 21.36
C GLU A 278 21.62 -0.93 19.97
N TRP A 279 21.13 -0.22 18.96
CA TRP A 279 21.68 -0.23 17.60
C TRP A 279 23.05 0.46 17.53
N GLU A 280 23.21 1.57 18.26
CA GLU A 280 24.51 2.25 18.42
C GLU A 280 25.58 1.36 19.07
N ARG A 281 25.20 0.50 20.03
CA ARG A 281 26.12 -0.39 20.74
C ARG A 281 26.63 -1.55 19.87
N GLU A 282 25.75 -2.13 19.06
CA GLU A 282 26.08 -3.30 18.23
C GLU A 282 26.84 -2.93 16.95
N TYR A 283 26.53 -1.79 16.32
CA TYR A 283 27.18 -1.40 15.05
C TYR A 283 28.58 -0.79 15.23
N ARG A 284 28.88 -0.15 16.38
CA ARG A 284 30.23 0.32 16.73
C ARG A 284 31.26 -0.82 16.83
N ALA A 285 30.83 -2.06 17.06
CA ALA A 285 31.72 -3.22 17.11
C ALA A 285 32.05 -3.80 15.72
N ILE A 286 31.21 -3.53 14.72
CA ILE A 286 31.28 -4.13 13.38
C ILE A 286 31.84 -3.14 12.35
N ALA A 287 31.57 -1.84 12.53
CA ALA A 287 32.10 -0.76 11.71
C ALA A 287 32.44 0.46 12.60
N PRO A 288 33.51 0.38 13.42
CA PRO A 288 33.89 1.42 14.39
C PRO A 288 34.22 2.78 13.77
N GLU A 289 34.51 2.80 12.47
CA GLU A 289 34.88 3.97 11.66
C GLU A 289 33.71 4.79 11.10
N LEU A 290 32.47 4.27 11.16
CA LEU A 290 31.29 5.03 10.75
C LEU A 290 30.95 6.04 11.87
N ASP A 291 30.87 7.33 11.51
CA ASP A 291 30.42 8.36 12.45
C ASP A 291 28.90 8.29 12.58
N PHE A 292 28.42 7.91 13.77
CA PHE A 292 27.01 7.68 14.07
C PHE A 292 26.32 8.90 14.70
N ASP A 293 27.08 9.95 15.01
CA ASP A 293 26.57 11.13 15.72
C ASP A 293 26.27 12.27 14.73
N ILE A 294 25.02 12.33 14.25
CA ILE A 294 24.51 13.51 13.55
C ILE A 294 23.50 14.16 14.49
N THR A 295 24.00 15.08 15.30
CA THR A 295 23.30 15.82 16.37
C THR A 295 22.57 17.07 15.90
N GLU A 296 22.43 17.30 14.60
CA GLU A 296 21.72 18.50 14.13
C GLU A 296 20.22 18.26 13.90
N PRO A 297 19.34 19.05 14.55
CA PRO A 297 17.91 18.94 14.40
C PRO A 297 17.45 19.53 13.06
N LEU A 298 16.50 18.87 12.39
CA LEU A 298 15.72 19.50 11.32
C LEU A 298 14.53 20.22 11.97
N VAL A 299 14.56 21.56 11.88
CA VAL A 299 13.49 22.51 12.22
C VAL A 299 12.24 22.24 11.39
#